data_AF-A0A967T7D5-F1
#
_entry.id   AF-A0A967T7D5-F1
#
_cell.length_a   1.000
_cell.length_b   1.000
_cell.length_c   1.000
_cell.angle_alpha   90.00
_cell.angle_beta   90.00
_cell.angle_gamma   90.00
#
_symmetry.space_group_name_H-M   'P 1'
#
loop_
_entity.id
_entity.type
_entity.pdbx_description
1 polymer ?
#
loop_
_entity_poly.entity_id
_entity_poly.type
_entity_poly.pdbx_seq_one_letter_code
_entity_poly.pdbx_strand_id
1 'polypeptide(L)'
;DLLEIFPIAHDDRYYYGKGASERDTYPEFQQERDADAYRNYLNNFWNEVILPEKGIMTIIAHPAYCGKNQILLRPVLELVKNVSSSGKYWITSLDRIAKFWNQREKLRISVREKNSKVLIKINSKNNSKLRGLTLRLPRKPVQYKMNNGSPKLVERGGNFFINIRRFG
;
A
#
# COMPACT_ATOMS: atom_id res chain seq x y z
N ASP A 1 10.67 12.15 3.92
CA ASP A 1 10.44 11.49 5.21
C ASP A 1 10.36 10.00 5.02
N LEU A 2 11.19 9.35 5.84
CA LEU A 2 11.55 7.94 5.80
C LEU A 2 10.29 7.13 6.04
N LEU A 3 9.86 6.38 5.03
CA LEU A 3 8.75 5.45 5.17
C LEU A 3 9.29 4.25 5.93
N GLU A 4 9.00 4.16 7.23
CA GLU A 4 9.45 3.02 8.00
C GLU A 4 8.67 1.77 7.57
N ILE A 5 9.43 0.81 7.06
CA ILE A 5 8.91 -0.51 6.69
C ILE A 5 9.02 -1.36 7.93
N PHE A 6 7.88 -1.63 8.56
CA PHE A 6 7.84 -2.49 9.71
C PHE A 6 7.48 -3.91 9.30
N PRO A 7 8.43 -4.86 9.38
CA PRO A 7 8.07 -6.26 9.31
C PRO A 7 7.19 -6.60 10.51
N ILE A 8 6.24 -7.50 10.32
CA ILE A 8 5.56 -8.11 11.46
C ILE A 8 6.60 -8.85 12.32
N ALA A 9 6.75 -8.41 13.57
CA ALA A 9 7.70 -9.04 14.50
C ALA A 9 7.27 -10.47 14.85
N HIS A 10 5.97 -10.67 15.06
CA HIS A 10 5.37 -11.99 15.21
C HIS A 10 4.68 -12.38 13.89
N ASP A 11 5.40 -13.14 13.07
CA ASP A 11 4.90 -13.67 11.80
C ASP A 11 4.03 -14.92 11.99
N ASP A 12 3.59 -15.53 10.89
CA ASP A 12 2.75 -16.73 10.95
C ASP A 12 3.44 -17.94 11.58
N ARG A 13 4.78 -18.03 11.49
CA ARG A 13 5.56 -19.05 12.20
C ARG A 13 5.50 -18.86 13.71
N TYR A 14 5.53 -17.62 14.21
CA TYR A 14 5.41 -17.37 15.64
C TYR A 14 4.13 -17.97 16.23
N TYR A 15 3.00 -17.77 15.56
CA TYR A 15 1.69 -18.25 16.02
C TYR A 15 1.46 -19.72 15.71
N TYR A 16 1.81 -20.18 14.50
CA TYR A 16 1.41 -21.50 14.02
C TYR A 16 2.55 -22.51 14.00
N GLY A 17 3.80 -22.07 14.14
CA GLY A 17 4.97 -22.90 13.89
C GLY A 17 5.03 -24.16 14.73
N LYS A 18 4.60 -24.08 16.00
CA LYS A 18 4.52 -25.24 16.91
C LYS A 18 3.49 -26.25 16.42
N GLY A 19 2.22 -25.85 16.31
CA GLY A 19 1.15 -26.74 15.85
C GLY A 19 1.36 -27.25 14.42
N ALA A 20 1.88 -26.43 13.51
CA ALA A 20 2.14 -26.84 12.14
C ALA A 20 3.29 -27.85 11.99
N SER A 21 4.28 -27.82 12.90
CA SER A 21 5.40 -28.76 12.91
C SER A 21 5.01 -30.15 13.40
N GLU A 22 3.92 -30.25 14.17
CA GLU A 22 3.38 -31.51 14.66
C GLU A 22 2.35 -32.03 13.65
N ARG A 23 2.79 -32.90 12.73
CA ARG A 23 2.03 -33.31 11.54
C ARG A 23 0.62 -33.87 11.82
N ASP A 24 0.36 -34.41 13.02
CA ASP A 24 -0.89 -35.11 13.36
C ASP A 24 -1.63 -34.55 14.60
N THR A 25 -1.14 -33.47 15.23
CA THR A 25 -1.68 -32.96 16.52
C THR A 25 -1.93 -31.46 16.53
N TYR A 26 -2.40 -30.89 15.42
CA TYR A 26 -2.93 -29.52 15.43
C TYR A 26 -4.47 -29.51 15.29
N PRO A 27 -5.23 -29.79 16.37
CA PRO A 27 -6.68 -29.79 16.33
C PRO A 27 -7.25 -28.43 15.94
N GLU A 28 -8.43 -28.45 15.33
CA GLU A 28 -9.15 -27.25 14.89
C GLU A 28 -9.31 -26.20 15.99
N PHE A 29 -9.65 -26.60 17.22
CA PHE A 29 -9.80 -25.64 18.32
C PHE A 29 -8.51 -24.88 18.65
N GLN A 30 -7.34 -25.50 18.48
CA GLN A 30 -6.06 -24.81 18.66
C GLN A 30 -5.78 -23.89 17.49
N GLN A 31 -6.09 -24.33 16.27
CA GLN A 31 -5.97 -23.51 15.06
C GLN A 31 -6.81 -22.24 15.17
N GLU A 32 -8.06 -22.36 15.61
CA GLU A 32 -8.99 -21.25 15.83
C GLU A 32 -8.45 -20.28 16.89
N ARG A 33 -8.00 -20.81 18.04
CA ARG A 33 -7.40 -19.99 19.11
C ARG A 33 -6.17 -19.23 18.64
N ASP A 34 -5.25 -19.91 17.95
CA ASP A 34 -4.00 -19.33 17.51
C ASP A 34 -4.23 -18.35 16.34
N ALA A 35 -5.21 -18.63 15.46
CA ALA A 35 -5.65 -17.70 14.41
C ALA A 35 -6.28 -16.43 15.00
N ASP A 36 -7.08 -16.55 16.06
CA ASP A 36 -7.65 -15.41 16.76
C ASP A 36 -6.56 -14.55 17.43
N ALA A 37 -5.55 -15.18 18.04
CA ALA A 37 -4.39 -14.49 18.59
C ALA A 37 -3.63 -13.72 17.50
N TYR A 38 -3.38 -14.36 16.35
CA TYR A 38 -2.70 -13.70 15.23
C TYR A 38 -3.53 -12.55 14.65
N ARG A 39 -4.85 -12.73 14.52
CA ARG A 39 -5.78 -11.68 14.08
C ARG A 39 -5.72 -10.46 14.99
N ASN A 40 -5.77 -10.67 16.30
CA ASN A 40 -5.71 -9.59 17.28
C ASN A 40 -4.37 -8.83 17.17
N TYR A 41 -3.26 -9.55 17.04
CA TYR A 41 -1.96 -8.94 16.82
C TYR A 41 -1.91 -8.12 15.53
N LEU A 42 -2.36 -8.67 14.41
CA LEU A 42 -2.37 -7.98 13.11
C LEU A 42 -3.20 -6.69 13.18
N ASN A 43 -4.37 -6.75 13.81
CA ASN A 43 -5.26 -5.59 13.96
C ASN A 43 -4.65 -4.53 14.90
N ASN A 44 -4.11 -4.94 16.05
CA ASN A 44 -3.48 -4.00 16.99
C ASN A 44 -2.26 -3.35 16.35
N PHE A 45 -1.41 -4.13 15.70
CA PHE A 45 -0.23 -3.60 15.01
C PHE A 45 -0.61 -2.61 13.91
N TRP A 46 -1.62 -2.94 13.10
CA TRP A 46 -2.12 -2.03 12.07
C TRP A 46 -2.65 -0.71 12.67
N ASN A 47 -3.50 -0.80 13.69
CA ASN A 47 -4.21 0.37 14.24
C ASN A 47 -3.36 1.24 15.16
N GLU A 48 -2.44 0.64 15.92
CA GLU A 48 -1.70 1.31 16.99
C GLU A 48 -0.28 1.69 16.57
N VAL A 49 0.30 1.01 15.57
CA VAL A 49 1.68 1.26 15.11
C VAL A 49 1.67 1.84 13.70
N ILE A 50 1.05 1.14 12.74
CA ILE A 50 1.21 1.48 11.32
C ILE A 50 0.39 2.71 10.94
N LEU A 51 -0.87 2.79 11.35
CA LEU A 51 -1.76 3.90 11.00
C LEU A 51 -1.31 5.25 11.59
N PRO A 52 -0.95 5.36 12.89
CA PRO A 52 -0.51 6.64 13.47
C PRO A 52 0.73 7.19 12.78
N GLU A 53 1.69 6.31 12.46
CA GLU A 53 2.97 6.68 11.85
C GLU A 53 2.91 6.79 10.32
N LYS A 54 1.77 6.48 9.69
CA LYS A 54 1.60 6.43 8.22
C LYS A 54 2.66 5.54 7.55
N GLY A 55 3.04 4.46 8.22
CA GLY A 55 4.10 3.55 7.82
C GLY A 55 3.68 2.50 6.79
N ILE A 56 4.59 1.58 6.49
CA ILE A 56 4.28 0.34 5.75
C ILE A 56 4.27 -0.84 6.70
N MET A 57 3.16 -1.58 6.71
CA MET A 57 3.09 -2.93 7.26
C MET A 57 3.56 -3.94 6.20
N THR A 58 4.53 -4.78 6.54
CA THR A 58 4.95 -5.89 5.68
C THR A 58 4.52 -7.22 6.28
N ILE A 59 3.59 -7.90 5.61
CA ILE A 59 3.16 -9.25 5.97
C ILE A 59 4.02 -10.25 5.21
N ILE A 60 4.73 -11.10 5.95
CA ILE A 60 5.48 -12.24 5.44
C ILE A 60 4.77 -13.47 5.95
N ALA A 61 4.49 -14.42 5.06
CA ALA A 61 3.76 -15.61 5.42
C ALA A 61 4.28 -16.81 4.62
N HIS A 62 4.34 -17.96 5.25
CA HIS A 62 4.85 -19.20 4.68
C HIS A 62 3.69 -20.17 4.39
N PRO A 63 3.64 -20.81 3.21
CA PRO A 63 2.56 -21.73 2.86
C PRO A 63 2.38 -22.89 3.86
N ALA A 64 3.44 -23.34 4.51
CA ALA A 64 3.38 -24.40 5.53
C ALA A 64 2.66 -23.98 6.83
N TYR A 65 2.46 -22.68 7.06
CA TYR A 65 1.81 -22.12 8.24
C TYR A 65 0.46 -21.51 7.85
N CYS A 66 0.41 -20.23 7.49
CA CYS A 66 -0.85 -19.56 7.15
C CYS A 66 -1.55 -20.21 5.95
N GLY A 67 -0.80 -20.80 5.03
CA GLY A 67 -1.33 -21.42 3.81
C GLY A 67 -1.84 -22.85 4.00
N LYS A 68 -1.70 -23.42 5.22
CA LYS A 68 -2.02 -24.82 5.47
C LYS A 68 -3.52 -25.11 5.34
N ASN A 69 -4.38 -24.17 5.75
CA ASN A 69 -5.83 -24.26 5.59
C ASN A 69 -6.51 -22.87 5.75
N GLN A 70 -7.84 -22.84 5.60
CA GLN A 70 -8.62 -21.61 5.66
C GLN A 70 -8.63 -20.93 7.03
N ILE A 71 -8.63 -21.69 8.13
CA ILE A 71 -8.66 -21.15 9.50
C ILE A 71 -7.40 -20.31 9.74
N LEU A 72 -6.24 -20.87 9.40
CA LEU A 72 -4.94 -20.20 9.60
C LEU A 72 -4.70 -19.03 8.64
N LEU A 73 -5.33 -19.07 7.46
CA LEU A 73 -5.26 -18.00 6.46
C LEU A 73 -6.20 -16.82 6.78
N ARG A 74 -7.34 -17.11 7.43
CA ARG A 74 -8.44 -16.17 7.70
C ARG A 74 -7.97 -14.83 8.29
N PRO A 75 -7.07 -14.77 9.30
CA PRO A 75 -6.63 -13.49 9.86
C PRO A 75 -6.04 -12.52 8.84
N VAL A 76 -5.24 -13.02 7.90
CA VAL A 76 -4.61 -12.19 6.86
C VAL A 76 -5.66 -11.71 5.85
N LEU A 77 -6.58 -12.59 5.45
CA LEU A 77 -7.66 -12.24 4.52
C LEU A 77 -8.59 -11.19 5.10
N GLU A 78 -8.96 -11.32 6.38
CA GLU A 78 -9.80 -10.37 7.09
C GLU A 78 -9.13 -8.99 7.18
N LEU A 79 -7.84 -8.95 7.56
CA LEU A 79 -7.09 -7.69 7.58
C LEU A 79 -7.07 -7.04 6.19
N VAL A 80 -6.72 -7.78 5.13
CA VAL A 80 -6.67 -7.25 3.76
C VAL A 80 -8.04 -6.73 3.32
N LYS A 81 -9.12 -7.46 3.62
CA LYS A 81 -10.50 -7.03 3.33
C LYS A 81 -10.85 -5.74 4.07
N ASN A 82 -10.53 -5.66 5.36
CA ASN A 82 -10.81 -4.47 6.18
C ASN A 82 -10.04 -3.25 5.67
N VAL A 83 -8.74 -3.39 5.41
CA VAL A 83 -7.88 -2.32 4.90
C VAL A 83 -8.36 -1.85 3.51
N SER A 84 -8.64 -2.78 2.60
CA SER A 84 -9.06 -2.46 1.23
C SER A 84 -10.42 -1.77 1.14
N SER A 85 -11.34 -2.08 2.06
CA SER A 85 -12.70 -1.51 2.09
C SER A 85 -12.72 0.03 2.18
N SER A 86 -11.70 0.63 2.81
CA SER A 86 -11.59 2.08 2.95
C SER A 86 -11.27 2.81 1.64
N GLY A 87 -10.65 2.12 0.67
CA GLY A 87 -10.07 2.73 -0.54
C GLY A 87 -8.94 3.73 -0.30
N LYS A 88 -8.46 3.87 0.95
CA LYS A 88 -7.44 4.85 1.35
C LYS A 88 -6.02 4.31 1.30
N TYR A 89 -5.87 2.99 1.43
CA TYR A 89 -4.56 2.35 1.61
C TYR A 89 -4.14 1.60 0.36
N TRP A 90 -2.82 1.56 0.12
CA TRP A 90 -2.25 0.86 -1.02
C TRP A 90 -1.72 -0.51 -0.60
N ILE A 91 -2.44 -1.56 -0.96
CA ILE A 91 -2.02 -2.95 -0.74
C ILE A 91 -1.23 -3.40 -1.97
N THR A 92 0.04 -3.73 -1.80
CA THR A 92 0.93 -4.06 -2.92
C THR A 92 2.15 -4.87 -2.50
N SER A 93 3.00 -5.26 -3.46
CA SER A 93 4.26 -5.96 -3.20
C SER A 93 5.42 -4.99 -2.95
N LEU A 94 6.45 -5.45 -2.23
CA LEU A 94 7.68 -4.68 -2.00
C LEU A 94 8.35 -4.24 -3.31
N ASP A 95 8.34 -5.08 -4.35
CA ASP A 95 8.84 -4.70 -5.69
C ASP A 95 8.10 -3.49 -6.27
N ARG A 96 6.78 -3.41 -6.12
CA ARG A 96 6.00 -2.27 -6.60
C ARG A 96 6.28 -1.01 -5.78
N ILE A 97 6.48 -1.14 -4.48
CA ILE A 97 6.92 -0.03 -3.61
C ILE A 97 8.30 0.47 -4.06
N ALA A 98 9.27 -0.42 -4.26
CA ALA A 98 10.61 -0.07 -4.74
C ALA A 98 10.56 0.62 -6.11
N LYS A 99 9.78 0.09 -7.05
CA LYS A 99 9.55 0.72 -8.36
C LYS A 99 8.97 2.12 -8.24
N PHE A 100 8.01 2.34 -7.35
CA PHE A 100 7.43 3.66 -7.09
C PHE A 100 8.48 4.63 -6.56
N TRP A 101 9.29 4.23 -5.58
CA TRP A 101 10.36 5.07 -5.03
C TRP A 101 11.42 5.43 -6.07
N ASN A 102 11.89 4.45 -6.85
CA ASN A 102 12.83 4.67 -7.95
C ASN A 102 12.28 5.61 -9.03
N GLN A 103 10.96 5.61 -9.25
CA GLN A 103 10.31 6.58 -10.14
C GLN A 103 10.23 7.97 -9.50
N ARG A 104 9.91 8.05 -8.21
CA ARG A 104 9.82 9.31 -7.47
C ARG A 104 11.15 10.06 -7.47
N GLU A 105 12.28 9.38 -7.31
CA GLU A 105 13.61 10.01 -7.34
C GLU A 105 13.97 10.65 -8.69
N LYS A 106 13.33 10.17 -9.76
CA LYS A 106 13.48 10.71 -11.11
C LYS A 106 12.59 11.93 -11.34
N LEU A 107 11.68 12.26 -10.42
CA LEU A 107 10.80 13.42 -10.55
C LEU A 107 11.49 14.72 -10.13
N ARG A 108 11.28 15.75 -10.94
CA ARG A 108 11.53 17.14 -10.58
C ARG A 108 10.22 17.89 -10.64
N ILE A 109 9.74 18.35 -9.49
CA ILE A 109 8.54 19.16 -9.37
C ILE A 109 8.99 20.60 -9.14
N SER A 110 8.54 21.52 -9.99
CA SER A 110 8.72 22.95 -9.77
C SER A 110 7.36 23.62 -9.63
N VAL A 111 7.20 24.41 -8.59
CA VAL A 111 6.02 25.23 -8.35
C VAL A 111 6.41 26.69 -8.51
N ARG A 112 5.68 27.43 -9.34
CA ARG A 112 5.87 28.87 -9.51
C ARG A 112 4.53 29.57 -9.33
N GLU A 113 4.55 30.68 -8.61
CA GLU A 113 3.40 31.55 -8.49
C GLU A 113 3.62 32.82 -9.31
N LYS A 114 2.64 33.22 -10.11
CA LYS A 114 2.64 34.48 -10.85
C LYS A 114 1.22 34.96 -11.08
N ASN A 115 0.93 36.21 -10.75
CA ASN A 115 -0.37 36.86 -10.97
C ASN A 115 -1.55 36.02 -10.46
N SER A 116 -1.48 35.58 -9.20
CA SER A 116 -2.49 34.74 -8.55
C SER A 116 -2.75 33.37 -9.22
N LYS A 117 -1.81 32.91 -10.05
CA LYS A 117 -1.82 31.57 -10.67
C LYS A 117 -0.64 30.77 -10.16
N VAL A 118 -0.91 29.50 -9.82
CA VAL A 118 0.11 28.52 -9.47
C VAL A 118 0.37 27.63 -10.69
N LEU A 119 1.60 27.62 -11.17
CA LEU A 119 2.10 26.71 -12.20
C LEU A 119 2.85 25.56 -11.54
N ILE A 120 2.30 24.36 -11.65
CA ILE A 120 2.97 23.12 -11.24
C ILE A 120 3.53 22.45 -12.49
N LYS A 121 4.84 22.30 -12.56
CA LYS A 121 5.53 21.57 -13.65
C LYS A 121 6.20 20.33 -13.09
N ILE A 122 5.87 19.17 -13.67
CA ILE A 122 6.45 17.88 -13.32
C ILE A 122 7.30 17.42 -14.50
N ASN A 123 8.60 17.24 -14.28
CA ASN A 123 9.55 16.74 -15.27
C ASN A 123 10.22 15.47 -14.77
N SER A 124 10.67 14.61 -15.67
CA SER A 124 11.61 13.54 -15.33
C SER A 124 13.05 13.97 -15.54
N LYS A 125 13.96 13.44 -14.72
CA LYS A 125 15.38 13.43 -15.03
C LYS A 125 15.62 12.56 -16.29
N ASN A 126 16.51 13.04 -17.15
CA ASN A 126 17.02 12.34 -18.34
C ASN A 126 15.93 11.83 -19.31
N ASN A 127 14.82 12.56 -19.46
CA ASN A 127 13.70 12.18 -20.34
C ASN A 127 13.11 10.78 -20.08
N SER A 128 13.30 10.23 -18.87
CA SER A 128 12.74 8.93 -18.52
C SER A 128 11.19 8.97 -18.53
N LYS A 129 10.56 7.87 -18.98
CA LYS A 129 9.09 7.79 -19.06
C LYS A 129 8.49 7.73 -17.65
N LEU A 130 7.73 8.74 -17.27
CA LEU A 130 6.94 8.74 -16.04
C LEU A 130 5.63 7.98 -16.26
N ARG A 131 5.31 7.05 -15.37
CA ARG A 131 4.08 6.24 -15.42
C ARG A 131 3.48 6.16 -14.02
N GLY A 132 2.15 6.00 -13.94
CA GLY A 132 1.48 5.67 -12.68
C GLY A 132 1.46 6.82 -11.66
N LEU A 133 1.58 8.07 -12.12
CA LEU A 133 1.50 9.24 -11.27
C LEU A 133 0.11 9.82 -11.28
N THR A 134 -0.36 10.20 -10.10
CA THR A 134 -1.61 10.93 -9.93
C THR A 134 -1.32 12.19 -9.14
N LEU A 135 -1.61 13.35 -9.73
CA LEU A 135 -1.55 14.62 -9.02
C LEU A 135 -2.90 14.92 -8.41
N ARG A 136 -2.97 15.00 -7.08
CA ARG A 136 -4.16 15.45 -6.35
C ARG A 136 -4.11 16.97 -6.18
N LEU A 137 -5.18 17.64 -6.55
CA LEU A 137 -5.37 19.08 -6.46
C LEU A 137 -6.64 19.39 -5.66
N PRO A 138 -6.60 20.37 -4.74
CA PRO A 138 -7.77 20.78 -3.96
C PRO A 138 -8.77 21.59 -4.77
N ARG A 139 -8.39 22.08 -5.96
CA ARG A 139 -9.22 22.88 -6.85
C ARG A 139 -9.05 22.42 -8.29
N LYS A 140 -10.09 22.62 -9.11
CA LYS A 140 -10.06 22.27 -10.53
C LYS A 140 -8.96 23.10 -11.22
N PRO A 141 -8.02 22.47 -11.94
CA PRO A 141 -7.00 23.21 -12.66
C PRO A 141 -7.62 23.98 -13.83
N VAL A 142 -7.21 25.24 -14.01
CA VAL A 142 -7.63 26.06 -15.16
C VAL A 142 -7.13 25.45 -16.47
N GLN A 143 -5.90 24.92 -16.45
CA GLN A 143 -5.29 24.25 -17.60
C GLN A 143 -4.40 23.12 -17.12
N TYR A 144 -4.34 22.04 -17.90
CA TYR A 144 -3.38 20.96 -17.73
C TYR A 144 -2.99 20.42 -19.09
N LYS A 145 -1.70 20.13 -19.27
CA LYS A 145 -1.15 19.59 -20.51
C LYS A 145 -0.05 18.59 -20.20
N MET A 146 0.13 17.63 -21.10
CA MET A 146 1.20 16.67 -21.04
C MET A 146 1.89 16.63 -22.40
N ASN A 147 3.23 16.68 -22.42
CA ASN A 147 3.96 16.68 -23.68
C ASN A 147 3.76 15.36 -24.46
N ASN A 148 3.55 14.24 -23.76
CA ASN A 148 3.39 12.91 -24.37
C ASN A 148 2.25 12.13 -23.72
N GLY A 149 1.08 12.11 -24.36
CA GLY A 149 -0.12 11.37 -23.97
C GLY A 149 -1.26 12.26 -23.47
N SER A 150 -2.36 11.63 -23.07
CA SER A 150 -3.59 12.34 -22.68
C SER A 150 -3.85 12.21 -21.18
N PRO A 151 -3.62 13.27 -20.38
CA PRO A 151 -3.92 13.22 -18.95
C PRO A 151 -5.44 13.14 -18.74
N LYS A 152 -5.88 12.33 -17.78
CA LYS A 152 -7.31 12.22 -17.41
C LYS A 152 -7.56 12.94 -16.10
N LEU A 153 -8.41 13.96 -16.13
CA LEU A 153 -8.94 14.61 -14.92
C LEU A 153 -10.10 13.79 -14.36
N VAL A 154 -10.08 13.50 -13.06
CA VAL A 154 -11.15 12.80 -12.34
C VAL A 154 -11.45 13.57 -11.06
N GLU A 155 -12.73 13.78 -10.76
CA GLU A 155 -13.17 14.38 -9.50
C GLU A 155 -13.65 13.30 -8.53
N ARG A 156 -13.19 13.35 -7.28
CA ARG A 156 -13.63 12.44 -6.21
C ARG A 156 -13.57 13.15 -4.86
N GLY A 157 -14.69 13.15 -4.12
CA GLY A 157 -14.76 13.70 -2.76
C GLY A 157 -14.22 15.13 -2.66
N GLY A 158 -14.67 16.02 -3.56
CA GLY A 158 -14.25 17.44 -3.61
C GLY A 158 -12.79 17.69 -4.02
N ASN A 159 -12.06 16.65 -4.42
CA ASN A 159 -10.68 16.75 -4.90
C ASN A 159 -10.59 16.40 -6.39
N PHE A 160 -9.60 17.00 -7.06
CA PHE A 160 -9.34 16.81 -8.48
C PHE A 160 -8.06 16.00 -8.66
N PHE A 161 -8.11 14.97 -9.50
CA PHE A 161 -7.01 14.04 -9.72
C PHE A 161 -6.63 14.06 -11.21
N ILE A 162 -5.39 14.45 -11.51
CA ILE A 162 -4.82 14.32 -12.85
C ILE A 162 -4.06 13.00 -12.92
N ASN A 163 -4.63 12.02 -13.62
CA ASN A 163 -4.03 10.71 -13.81
C ASN A 163 -3.12 10.72 -15.03
N ILE A 164 -1.83 10.46 -14.79
CA ILE A 164 -0.80 10.25 -15.79
C ILE A 164 -0.72 8.74 -16.04
N ARG A 165 -1.73 8.22 -16.76
CA ARG A 165 -1.73 6.84 -17.26
C ARG A 165 -1.41 6.88 -18.76
N ARG A 166 -0.43 6.07 -19.18
CA ARG A 166 -0.44 5.51 -20.54
C ARG A 166 -0.81 4.04 -20.37
N PHE A 167 -1.96 3.65 -20.89
CA PHE A 167 -2.21 2.25 -21.23
C PHE A 167 -1.14 1.85 -22.25
N GLY A 168 -0.41 0.80 -21.92
CA GLY A 168 0.33 -0.03 -22.86
C GLY A 168 -0.06 -1.44 -22.47
#